data_AF-A0A543Q6R3-F1
#
_entry.id   AF-A0A543Q6R3-F1
#
_cell.length_a   1.000
_cell.length_b   1.000
_cell.length_c   1.000
_cell.angle_alpha   90.00
_cell.angle_beta   90.00
_cell.angle_gamma   90.00
#
_symmetry.space_group_name_H-M   'P 1'
#
loop_
_entity.id
_entity.type
_entity.pdbx_description
1 polymer ?
#
loop_
_entity_poly.entity_id
_entity_poly.type
_entity_poly.pdbx_seq_one_letter_code
_entity_poly.pdbx_strand_id
1 'polypeptide(L)'
;MFVHDSFHGTPISCIQQASRTYAVPRRDIFALMKNEGGTPGIAVRDSNGTQDLGPMQVNTCHLPFLRSYGYSYRVLKNNACANVMAGTWVFARCLAITGNLLSAAACYNAGPGNLAAAWQDGYVQRFAAHLGLQIQGAPIQSQPSAIPAGLSIGG
;
A
#
# COMPACT_ATOMS: atom_id res chain seq x y z
N MET A 1 -11.78 1.64 32.32
CA MET A 1 -10.95 0.64 31.61
C MET A 1 -11.11 0.91 30.12
N PHE A 2 -10.27 1.75 29.51
CA PHE A 2 -10.48 2.24 28.14
C PHE A 2 -9.99 1.19 27.13
N VAL A 3 -10.90 0.61 26.36
CA VAL A 3 -10.60 -0.25 25.21
C VAL A 3 -10.64 0.59 23.92
N HIS A 4 -9.71 1.55 23.77
CA HIS A 4 -9.59 2.37 22.54
C HIS A 4 -8.22 2.26 21.83
N ASP A 5 -7.33 1.35 22.23
CA ASP A 5 -5.95 1.32 21.72
C ASP A 5 -5.73 0.34 20.56
N SER A 6 -6.66 0.29 19.59
CA SER A 6 -6.45 -0.47 18.36
C SER A 6 -7.00 0.22 17.11
N PHE A 7 -6.36 -0.04 15.98
CA PHE A 7 -6.81 0.39 14.65
C PHE A 7 -6.98 -0.85 13.77
N HIS A 8 -8.19 -1.04 13.23
CA HIS A 8 -8.54 -2.24 12.45
C HIS A 8 -8.21 -3.56 13.19
N GLY A 9 -8.47 -3.61 14.50
CA GLY A 9 -8.14 -4.77 15.34
C GLY A 9 -6.64 -4.97 15.61
N THR A 10 -5.79 -4.03 15.20
CA THR A 10 -4.34 -4.04 15.47
C THR A 10 -4.01 -3.13 16.64
N PRO A 11 -3.40 -3.62 17.73
CA PRO A 11 -2.97 -2.77 18.83
C PRO A 11 -2.04 -1.64 18.35
N ILE A 12 -2.26 -0.42 18.83
CA ILE A 12 -1.45 0.75 18.42
C ILE A 12 0.04 0.55 18.76
N SER A 13 0.36 -0.15 19.85
CA SER A 13 1.75 -0.50 20.22
C SER A 13 2.46 -1.31 19.13
N CYS A 14 1.76 -2.21 18.44
CA CYS A 14 2.34 -3.00 17.36
C CYS A 14 2.60 -2.14 16.10
N ILE A 15 1.72 -1.18 15.80
CA ILE A 15 1.94 -0.20 14.73
C ILE A 15 3.16 0.67 15.06
N GLN A 16 3.29 1.12 16.31
CA GLN A 16 4.45 1.88 16.78
C GLN A 16 5.75 1.08 16.70
N GLN A 17 5.71 -0.20 17.06
CA GLN A 17 6.87 -1.09 16.96
C GLN A 17 7.29 -1.29 15.50
N ALA A 18 6.34 -1.55 14.60
CA ALA A 18 6.63 -1.70 13.17
C ALA A 18 7.24 -0.43 12.57
N SER A 19 6.68 0.74 12.92
CA SER A 19 7.22 2.05 12.53
C SER A 19 8.68 2.23 12.94
N ARG A 20 9.03 1.91 14.19
CA ARG A 20 10.42 2.01 14.68
C ARG A 20 11.34 1.00 14.01
N THR A 21 10.87 -0.22 13.80
CA THR A 21 11.69 -1.32 13.27
C THR A 21 12.11 -1.06 11.83
N TYR A 22 11.20 -0.55 11.00
CA TYR A 22 11.42 -0.37 9.56
C TYR A 22 11.61 1.09 9.14
N ALA A 23 11.71 2.02 10.11
CA ALA A 23 11.82 3.45 9.88
C ALA A 23 10.71 4.03 8.97
N VAL A 24 9.52 3.44 8.99
CA VAL A 24 8.34 3.92 8.26
C VAL A 24 7.52 4.82 9.20
N PRO A 25 7.20 6.07 8.85
CA PRO A 25 6.35 6.93 9.68
C PRO A 25 5.00 6.28 10.00
N ARG A 26 4.57 6.36 11.27
CA ARG A 26 3.28 5.77 11.70
C ARG A 26 2.10 6.19 10.84
N ARG A 27 2.07 7.46 10.40
CA ARG A 27 0.99 8.00 9.56
C ARG A 27 0.87 7.25 8.22
N ASP A 28 1.99 6.81 7.66
CA ASP A 28 2.04 6.10 6.39
C ASP A 28 1.50 4.67 6.59
N ILE A 29 1.82 4.03 7.72
CA ILE A 29 1.26 2.71 8.10
C ILE A 29 -0.26 2.81 8.31
N PHE A 30 -0.75 3.84 9.01
CA PHE A 30 -2.19 4.07 9.14
C PHE A 30 -2.87 4.31 7.80
N ALA A 31 -2.24 5.05 6.89
CA ALA A 31 -2.77 5.29 5.55
C ALA A 31 -2.85 3.99 4.73
N LEU A 32 -1.83 3.12 4.79
CA LEU A 32 -1.88 1.78 4.18
C LEU A 32 -3.04 0.98 4.77
N MET A 33 -3.09 0.80 6.09
CA MET A 33 -4.13 0.02 6.76
C MET A 33 -5.54 0.53 6.45
N LYS A 34 -5.73 1.85 6.33
CA LYS A 34 -7.01 2.44 5.94
C LYS A 34 -7.38 2.14 4.50
N ASN A 35 -6.41 2.13 3.59
CA ASN A 35 -6.61 1.79 2.18
C ASN A 35 -6.92 0.30 2.00
N GLU A 36 -6.29 -0.56 2.81
CA GLU A 36 -6.50 -2.01 2.78
C GLU A 36 -7.82 -2.44 3.42
N GLY A 37 -8.26 -1.76 4.49
CA GLY A 37 -9.55 -2.08 5.13
C GLY A 37 -9.63 -3.44 5.81
N GLY A 38 -8.54 -4.20 5.88
CA GLY A 38 -8.49 -5.54 6.46
C GLY A 38 -8.58 -5.55 7.98
N THR A 39 -8.89 -6.72 8.56
CA THR A 39 -8.88 -6.98 10.02
C THR A 39 -8.34 -8.40 10.28
N PRO A 40 -7.96 -8.75 11.53
CA PRO A 40 -7.47 -10.08 11.85
C PRO A 40 -8.52 -11.15 11.52
N GLY A 41 -8.09 -12.24 10.89
CA GLY A 41 -8.95 -13.33 10.44
C GLY A 41 -9.41 -13.21 8.99
N ILE A 42 -9.21 -12.06 8.33
CA ILE A 42 -9.54 -11.89 6.91
C ILE A 42 -8.49 -12.58 6.03
N ALA A 43 -8.98 -13.28 5.00
CA ALA A 43 -8.20 -13.74 3.86
C ALA A 43 -9.04 -13.54 2.59
N VAL A 44 -8.62 -12.64 1.71
CA VAL A 44 -9.30 -12.37 0.43
C VAL A 44 -8.56 -13.09 -0.68
N ARG A 45 -9.26 -13.79 -1.57
CA ARG A 45 -8.63 -14.54 -2.67
C ARG A 45 -8.56 -13.70 -3.93
N ASP A 46 -7.37 -13.60 -4.51
CA ASP A 46 -7.15 -12.97 -5.80
C ASP A 46 -7.34 -14.00 -6.94
N SER A 47 -7.67 -13.47 -8.11
CA SER A 47 -7.80 -14.16 -9.40
C SER A 47 -6.59 -15.03 -9.77
N ASN A 48 -5.38 -14.61 -9.41
CA ASN A 48 -4.13 -15.35 -9.64
C ASN A 48 -3.90 -16.51 -8.64
N GLY A 49 -4.83 -16.73 -7.70
CA GLY A 49 -4.77 -17.80 -6.70
C GLY A 49 -4.03 -17.45 -5.41
N THR A 50 -3.42 -16.26 -5.31
CA THR A 50 -2.88 -15.72 -4.06
C THR A 50 -4.01 -15.22 -3.14
N GLN A 51 -3.65 -14.89 -1.90
CA GLN A 51 -4.58 -14.30 -0.94
C GLN A 51 -3.96 -13.13 -0.19
N ASP A 52 -4.78 -12.15 0.15
CA ASP A 52 -4.43 -10.99 0.97
C ASP A 52 -4.89 -11.21 2.41
N LEU A 53 -3.95 -11.14 3.35
CA LEU A 53 -4.16 -11.60 4.72
C LEU A 53 -4.20 -10.46 5.73
N GLY A 54 -5.17 -10.51 6.65
CA GLY A 54 -5.17 -9.71 7.88
C GLY A 54 -5.26 -8.19 7.69
N PRO A 55 -4.89 -7.40 8.71
CA PRO A 55 -5.09 -5.95 8.74
C PRO A 55 -4.44 -5.14 7.61
N MET A 56 -3.23 -5.51 7.21
CA MET A 56 -2.48 -4.87 6.11
C MET A 56 -2.63 -5.63 4.78
N GLN A 57 -3.54 -6.62 4.70
CA GLN A 57 -3.81 -7.37 3.48
C GLN A 57 -2.52 -7.91 2.83
N VAL A 58 -1.60 -8.45 3.65
CA VAL A 58 -0.30 -8.95 3.17
C VAL A 58 -0.52 -10.13 2.23
N ASN A 59 -0.12 -9.99 0.98
CA ASN A 59 -0.30 -11.02 -0.03
C ASN A 59 0.58 -12.27 0.25
N THR A 60 0.01 -13.45 0.04
CA THR A 60 0.70 -14.74 0.19
C THR A 60 1.92 -14.93 -0.70
N CYS A 61 2.11 -14.12 -1.75
CA CYS A 61 3.31 -14.13 -2.59
C CYS A 61 4.60 -13.85 -1.79
N HIS A 62 4.49 -13.19 -0.63
CA HIS A 62 5.62 -12.93 0.27
C HIS A 62 5.93 -14.10 1.22
N LEU A 63 5.06 -15.10 1.34
CA LEU A 63 5.24 -16.23 2.26
C LEU A 63 6.53 -17.03 2.04
N PRO A 64 7.03 -17.29 0.82
CA PRO A 64 8.29 -18.00 0.64
C PRO A 64 9.45 -17.35 1.40
N PHE A 65 9.52 -16.01 1.40
CA PHE A 65 10.52 -15.28 2.17
C PHE A 65 10.14 -15.19 3.66
N LEU A 66 8.92 -14.73 3.95
CA LEU A 66 8.45 -14.42 5.30
C LEU A 66 8.40 -15.64 6.23
N ARG A 67 8.19 -16.86 5.69
CA ARG A 67 8.22 -18.10 6.47
C ARG A 67 9.56 -18.34 7.16
N SER A 68 10.67 -17.97 6.52
CA SER A 68 12.00 -18.12 7.12
C SER A 68 12.20 -17.24 8.36
N TYR A 69 11.35 -16.22 8.55
CA TYR A 69 11.32 -15.33 9.71
C TYR A 69 10.16 -15.62 10.67
N GLY A 70 9.51 -16.80 10.56
CA GLY A 70 8.45 -17.23 11.46
C GLY A 70 7.04 -16.76 11.08
N TYR A 71 6.86 -16.07 9.95
CA TYR A 71 5.56 -15.62 9.49
C TYR A 71 4.90 -16.69 8.60
N SER A 72 4.08 -17.54 9.22
CA SER A 72 3.22 -18.48 8.49
C SER A 72 1.93 -17.82 7.99
N TYR A 73 1.22 -18.48 7.07
CA TYR A 73 -0.11 -18.06 6.61
C TYR A 73 -1.06 -17.77 7.79
N ARG A 74 -1.13 -18.70 8.76
CA ARG A 74 -2.03 -18.57 9.91
C ARG A 74 -1.64 -17.41 10.83
N VAL A 75 -0.34 -17.16 10.97
CA VAL A 75 0.20 -16.03 11.74
C VAL A 75 -0.16 -14.72 11.07
N LEU A 76 0.11 -14.56 9.77
CA LEU A 76 -0.23 -13.34 9.03
C LEU A 76 -1.73 -13.09 8.98
N LYS A 77 -2.55 -14.14 8.88
CA LYS A 77 -4.01 -14.01 8.87
C LYS A 77 -4.56 -13.55 10.22
N ASN A 78 -4.12 -14.17 11.32
CA ASN A 78 -4.81 -14.06 12.61
C ASN A 78 -4.10 -13.18 13.64
N ASN A 79 -2.78 -13.00 13.55
CA ASN A 79 -2.02 -12.19 14.50
C ASN A 79 -1.79 -10.79 13.91
N ALA A 80 -2.55 -9.82 14.42
CA ALA A 80 -2.51 -8.43 13.95
C ALA A 80 -1.11 -7.80 14.05
N CYS A 81 -0.37 -8.09 15.12
CA CYS A 81 0.98 -7.56 15.33
C CYS A 81 1.98 -8.16 14.35
N ALA A 82 1.91 -9.46 14.10
CA ALA A 82 2.74 -10.10 13.08
C ALA A 82 2.40 -9.59 11.67
N ASN A 83 1.12 -9.39 11.38
CA ASN A 83 0.66 -8.87 10.10
C ASN A 83 1.16 -7.44 9.84
N VAL A 84 1.01 -6.53 10.81
CA VAL A 84 1.47 -5.14 10.62
C VAL A 84 3.00 -5.05 10.51
N MET A 85 3.74 -5.90 11.24
CA MET A 85 5.19 -6.01 11.06
C MET A 85 5.56 -6.45 9.64
N ALA A 86 4.92 -7.50 9.13
CA ALA A 86 5.17 -8.01 7.79
C ALA A 86 4.75 -7.02 6.69
N GLY A 87 3.58 -6.40 6.80
CA GLY A 87 3.12 -5.39 5.84
C GLY A 87 4.02 -4.15 5.84
N THR A 88 4.46 -3.69 7.01
CA THR A 88 5.41 -2.56 7.10
C THR A 88 6.76 -2.92 6.47
N TRP A 89 7.24 -4.16 6.61
CA TRP A 89 8.42 -4.64 5.89
C TRP A 89 8.24 -4.61 4.37
N VAL A 90 7.11 -5.07 3.85
CA VAL A 90 6.80 -5.02 2.41
C VAL A 90 6.85 -3.57 1.91
N PHE A 91 6.23 -2.65 2.65
CA PHE A 91 6.23 -1.23 2.29
C PHE A 91 7.64 -0.61 2.35
N ALA A 92 8.43 -0.92 3.38
CA ALA A 92 9.81 -0.47 3.49
C ALA A 92 10.68 -0.98 2.32
N ARG A 93 10.46 -2.22 1.87
CA ARG A 93 11.11 -2.75 0.66
C ARG A 93 10.69 -1.98 -0.59
N CYS A 94 9.42 -1.63 -0.73
CA CYS A 94 8.94 -0.79 -1.83
C CYS A 94 9.55 0.62 -1.78
N LEU A 95 9.65 1.24 -0.60
CA LEU A 95 10.37 2.52 -0.42
C LEU A 95 11.83 2.42 -0.86
N ALA A 96 12.52 1.34 -0.50
CA ALA A 96 13.91 1.14 -0.91
C ALA A 96 14.07 0.96 -2.43
N ILE A 97 13.08 0.36 -3.09
CA ILE A 97 13.08 0.19 -4.55
C ILE A 97 12.77 1.49 -5.28
N THR A 98 11.79 2.26 -4.80
CA THR A 98 11.24 3.40 -5.56
C THR A 98 11.80 4.75 -5.15
N GLY A 99 12.30 4.89 -3.92
CA GLY A 99 12.78 6.16 -3.37
C GLY A 99 11.71 7.25 -3.19
N ASN A 100 10.43 6.95 -3.47
CA ASN A 100 9.33 7.91 -3.42
C ASN A 100 8.11 7.30 -2.74
N LEU A 101 7.46 8.08 -1.87
CA LEU A 101 6.33 7.62 -1.05
C LEU A 101 5.13 7.15 -1.88
N LEU A 102 4.71 7.90 -2.89
CA LEU A 102 3.56 7.55 -3.72
C LEU A 102 3.87 6.37 -4.64
N SER A 103 5.09 6.32 -5.19
CA SER A 103 5.55 5.15 -5.95
C SER A 103 5.70 3.91 -5.07
N ALA A 104 6.07 4.06 -3.79
CA ALA A 104 6.11 2.96 -2.84
C ALA A 104 4.71 2.43 -2.52
N ALA A 105 3.71 3.30 -2.40
CA ALA A 105 2.31 2.89 -2.27
C ALA A 105 1.83 2.13 -3.51
N ALA A 106 2.20 2.61 -4.71
CA ALA A 106 1.91 1.90 -5.96
C ALA A 106 2.59 0.51 -6.00
N CYS A 107 3.84 0.43 -5.55
CA CYS A 107 4.59 -0.83 -5.45
C CYS A 107 3.97 -1.77 -4.42
N TYR A 108 3.46 -1.26 -3.31
CA TYR A 108 2.84 -2.06 -2.26
C TYR A 108 1.57 -2.75 -2.78
N ASN A 109 0.75 -2.03 -3.55
CA ASN A 109 -0.50 -2.54 -4.10
C ASN A 109 -0.30 -3.47 -5.31
N ALA A 110 0.50 -3.06 -6.30
CA ALA A 110 0.58 -3.76 -7.58
C ALA A 110 1.94 -4.45 -7.84
N GLY A 111 2.89 -4.32 -6.91
CA GLY A 111 4.27 -4.78 -7.08
C GLY A 111 5.13 -3.82 -7.92
N PRO A 112 6.47 -3.95 -7.84
CA PRO A 112 7.40 -3.03 -8.49
C PRO A 112 7.34 -3.05 -10.03
N GLY A 113 6.82 -4.14 -10.62
CA GLY A 113 6.69 -4.28 -12.07
C GLY A 113 5.40 -3.71 -12.67
N ASN A 114 4.46 -3.22 -11.85
CA ASN A 114 3.15 -2.79 -12.34
C ASN A 114 2.60 -1.56 -11.59
N LEU A 115 3.48 -0.58 -11.30
CA LEU A 115 3.09 0.62 -10.56
C LEU A 115 1.90 1.35 -11.20
N ALA A 116 1.81 1.36 -12.53
CA ALA A 116 0.75 2.03 -13.27
C ALA A 116 -0.67 1.53 -12.91
N ALA A 117 -0.83 0.24 -12.62
CA ALA A 117 -2.12 -0.33 -12.25
C ALA A 117 -2.67 0.31 -10.96
N ALA A 118 -1.81 0.52 -9.96
CA ALA A 118 -2.19 1.16 -8.68
C ALA A 118 -2.55 2.65 -8.81
N TRP A 119 -2.10 3.29 -9.90
CA TRP A 119 -2.52 4.66 -10.23
C TRP A 119 -3.86 4.67 -10.96
N GLN A 120 -4.09 3.69 -11.83
CA GLN A 120 -5.31 3.55 -12.63
C GLN A 120 -6.51 3.12 -11.78
N ASP A 121 -6.30 2.25 -10.79
CA ASP A 121 -7.36 1.76 -9.89
C ASP A 121 -7.66 2.68 -8.70
N GLY A 122 -6.96 3.82 -8.62
CA GLY A 122 -7.14 4.83 -7.59
C GLY A 122 -6.45 4.55 -6.25
N TYR A 123 -5.68 3.46 -6.11
CA TYR A 123 -5.05 3.09 -4.85
C TYR A 123 -4.15 4.21 -4.31
N VAL A 124 -3.29 4.78 -5.16
CA VAL A 124 -2.35 5.83 -4.75
C VAL A 124 -3.08 7.11 -4.34
N GLN A 125 -4.16 7.45 -5.02
CA GLN A 125 -5.00 8.61 -4.73
C GLN A 125 -5.67 8.48 -3.37
N ARG A 126 -6.23 7.30 -3.05
CA ARG A 126 -6.82 7.03 -1.73
C ARG A 126 -5.76 7.07 -0.62
N PHE A 127 -4.60 6.47 -0.84
CA PHE A 127 -3.47 6.53 0.09
C PHE A 127 -3.02 7.97 0.36
N ALA A 128 -2.82 8.78 -0.69
CA ALA A 128 -2.45 10.19 -0.56
C ALA A 128 -3.51 11.00 0.20
N ALA A 129 -4.80 10.75 -0.07
CA ALA A 129 -5.91 11.39 0.63
C ALA A 129 -5.92 11.05 2.13
N HIS A 130 -5.56 9.82 2.52
CA HIS A 130 -5.42 9.44 3.94
C HIS A 130 -4.28 10.19 4.64
N LEU A 131 -3.30 10.68 3.89
CA LEU A 131 -2.20 11.51 4.39
C LEU A 131 -2.48 13.02 4.29
N GLY A 132 -3.62 13.43 3.73
CA GLY A 132 -3.91 14.83 3.45
C GLY A 132 -3.02 15.43 2.35
N LEU A 133 -2.41 14.60 1.51
CA LEU A 133 -1.56 15.03 0.41
C LEU A 133 -2.41 15.34 -0.83
N GLN A 134 -2.10 16.45 -1.48
CA GLN A 134 -2.63 16.76 -2.81
C GLN A 134 -1.68 16.21 -3.87
N ILE A 135 -2.18 15.33 -4.72
CA ILE A 135 -1.44 14.89 -5.92
C ILE A 135 -1.60 15.99 -6.96
N GLN A 136 -0.55 16.78 -7.18
CA GLN A 136 -0.54 17.76 -8.27
C GLN A 136 -0.49 17.01 -9.60
N GLY A 137 -1.54 17.15 -10.41
CA GLY A 137 -1.74 16.43 -11.67
C GLY A 137 -2.81 15.34 -11.55
N ALA A 138 -4.05 15.69 -11.87
CA ALA A 138 -5.14 14.74 -12.11
C ALA A 138 -4.81 13.84 -13.34
N PRO A 139 -5.41 12.64 -13.46
CA PRO A 139 -5.05 11.68 -14.51
C PRO A 139 -5.32 12.27 -15.89
N ILE A 140 -4.52 11.88 -16.88
CA ILE A 140 -4.67 12.26 -18.29
C ILE A 140 -6.13 11.99 -18.72
N GLN A 141 -6.98 13.01 -18.65
CA GLN A 141 -8.17 13.08 -19.48
C GLN A 141 -7.66 13.16 -20.91
N SER A 142 -8.05 12.17 -21.72
CA SER A 142 -8.00 12.15 -23.17
C SER A 142 -7.94 13.56 -23.76
N GLN A 143 -6.75 14.00 -24.15
CA GLN A 143 -6.63 15.08 -25.11
C GLN A 143 -6.78 14.42 -26.49
N PRO A 144 -7.90 14.60 -27.22
CA PRO A 144 -7.81 14.40 -28.66
C PRO A 144 -6.76 15.39 -29.14
N SER A 145 -5.72 14.87 -29.80
CA SER A 145 -4.66 15.68 -30.40
C SER A 145 -5.28 16.77 -31.26
N ALA A 146 -5.36 17.99 -30.73
CA ALA A 146 -5.58 19.16 -31.53
C ALA A 146 -4.31 19.37 -32.35
N ILE A 147 -4.39 19.15 -33.66
CA ILE A 147 -3.49 19.81 -34.59
C ILE A 147 -4.18 21.13 -34.96
N PRO A 148 -3.77 22.29 -34.43
CA PRO A 148 -3.87 23.51 -35.19
C PRO A 148 -2.62 23.58 -36.06
N ALA A 149 -2.76 23.16 -37.32
CA ALA A 149 -1.80 23.56 -38.34
C ALA A 149 -1.89 25.08 -38.43
N GLY A 150 -0.86 25.76 -37.94
CA GLY A 150 -0.73 27.20 -38.00
C GLY A 150 -0.77 27.67 -39.44
N LEU A 151 -1.78 28.47 -39.73
CA LEU A 151 -1.77 29.49 -40.77
C LEU A 151 -0.86 30.64 -40.27
N SER A 152 0.21 30.99 -41.01
CA SER A 152 0.41 32.33 -41.62
C SER A 152 1.88 32.70 -42.00
N ILE A 153 2.04 33.01 -43.31
CA ILE A 153 2.81 34.06 -44.02
C ILE A 153 4.32 34.30 -43.80
N GLY A 154 5.04 34.39 -44.94
CA GLY A 154 5.89 35.54 -45.23
C GLY A 154 7.38 35.24 -45.46
N GLY A 155 7.81 35.30 -46.72
CA GLY A 155 9.21 35.27 -47.18
C GLY A 155 9.27 35.18 -48.70
#